data_AF-A0A5P2VVZ3-F1
#
_entry.id   AF-A0A5P2VVZ3-F1
#
_cell.length_a   1.000
_cell.length_b   1.000
_cell.length_c   1.000
_cell.angle_alpha   90.00
_cell.angle_beta   90.00
_cell.angle_gamma   90.00
#
_symmetry.space_group_name_H-M   'P 1'
#
loop_
_entity.id
_entity.type
_entity.pdbx_description
1 polymer ?
#
loop_
_entity_poly.entity_id
_entity_poly.type
_entity_poly.pdbx_seq_one_letter_code
_entity_poly.pdbx_strand_id
1 'polypeptide(L)'
;MGGALSMDQPERACVVPEWLSREGRKRETYAVDPYYRDAWDDLADLLGTERTVADQLHRVAPMVLKPDVVAVRGGARLLTAVRAAGFVPVAWRKVRFDRHTSRELWRYQLNVATRERIDLMDMIMPIGESLYILLRDTTESEIPATARLSDMKGPTRPEDREAYHLRRIAGAAQASALTYIHVADEPADILRELGVFFERSERKRLLAVLDSRRDVTQQVLAALTEVEACTEASDLFWKPALDRLDAQLSSHPNSAELAVLLQQVRSGRSKDWQSLLALADRFGMQWSRWDRISVAAQLGARHLAAEPVIPDVSRSAWSVDS
;
A
#
# COMPACT_ATOMS: atom_id res chain seq x y z
N MET A 1 -23.90 -29.09 -42.94
CA MET A 1 -24.09 -29.76 -41.63
C MET A 1 -23.31 -28.94 -40.62
N GLY A 2 -24.02 -28.12 -39.82
CA GLY A 2 -23.42 -27.24 -38.83
C GLY A 2 -23.00 -28.03 -37.60
N GLY A 3 -21.72 -27.90 -37.22
CA GLY A 3 -21.20 -28.44 -35.98
C GLY A 3 -21.78 -27.65 -34.80
N ALA A 4 -22.43 -28.36 -33.88
CA ALA A 4 -22.93 -27.81 -32.64
C ALA A 4 -21.75 -27.30 -31.81
N LEU A 5 -21.71 -25.99 -31.58
CA LEU A 5 -20.92 -25.40 -30.51
C LEU A 5 -21.49 -25.93 -29.18
N SER A 6 -20.66 -26.66 -28.44
CA SER A 6 -20.95 -27.14 -27.09
C SER A 6 -21.09 -25.93 -26.14
N MET A 7 -22.28 -25.33 -26.11
CA MET A 7 -22.73 -24.44 -25.05
C MET A 7 -23.38 -25.29 -23.95
N ASP A 8 -22.68 -25.43 -22.82
CA ASP A 8 -23.20 -25.69 -21.46
C ASP A 8 -22.18 -26.49 -20.64
N GLN A 9 -21.00 -25.91 -20.40
CA GLN A 9 -20.40 -26.11 -19.09
C GLN A 9 -20.63 -24.81 -18.32
N PRO A 10 -21.37 -24.84 -17.18
CA PRO A 10 -21.47 -23.66 -16.33
C PRO A 10 -20.06 -23.19 -16.01
N GLU A 11 -19.83 -21.89 -16.15
CA GLU A 11 -18.55 -21.26 -15.80
C GLU A 11 -18.18 -21.72 -14.39
N ARG A 12 -17.11 -22.52 -14.27
CA ARG A 12 -16.71 -23.05 -12.96
C ARG A 12 -16.35 -21.86 -12.08
N ALA A 13 -17.01 -21.74 -10.93
CA ALA A 13 -16.65 -20.74 -9.94
C ALA A 13 -15.15 -20.89 -9.63
N CYS A 14 -14.41 -19.77 -9.66
CA CYS A 14 -13.02 -19.76 -9.26
C CYS A 14 -12.93 -20.20 -7.80
N VAL A 15 -12.02 -21.12 -7.48
CA VAL A 15 -11.79 -21.57 -6.10
C VAL A 15 -10.43 -21.04 -5.67
N VAL A 16 -10.41 -20.22 -4.62
CA VAL A 16 -9.17 -19.77 -3.99
C VAL A 16 -8.67 -20.89 -3.07
N PRO A 17 -7.53 -21.54 -3.37
CA PRO A 17 -7.05 -22.66 -2.57
C PRO A 17 -6.52 -22.24 -1.20
N GLU A 18 -6.48 -23.17 -0.24
CA GLU A 18 -5.94 -22.92 1.11
C GLU A 18 -4.45 -22.59 1.14
N TRP A 19 -3.71 -23.09 0.15
CA TRP A 19 -2.31 -22.73 -0.01
C TRP A 19 -2.14 -21.29 -0.50
N LEU A 20 -3.18 -20.62 -0.99
CA LEU A 20 -3.12 -19.18 -1.30
C LEU A 20 -3.62 -18.29 -0.18
N SER A 21 -4.60 -18.74 0.61
CA SER A 21 -5.11 -17.99 1.77
C SER A 21 -5.69 -18.93 2.81
N ARG A 22 -5.33 -18.68 4.06
CA ARG A 22 -5.85 -19.39 5.25
C ARG A 22 -7.15 -18.78 5.75
N GLU A 23 -7.46 -17.53 5.38
CA GLU A 23 -8.69 -16.85 5.77
C GLU A 23 -9.87 -17.27 4.87
N GLY A 24 -10.80 -18.04 5.44
CA GLY A 24 -11.98 -18.55 4.72
C GLY A 24 -12.79 -17.45 4.05
N ARG A 25 -13.02 -16.32 4.74
CA ARG A 25 -13.78 -15.20 4.19
C ARG A 25 -13.06 -14.50 3.04
N LYS A 26 -11.71 -14.46 3.07
CA LYS A 26 -10.90 -13.96 1.95
C LYS A 26 -11.07 -14.87 0.73
N ARG A 27 -11.01 -16.18 0.92
CA ARG A 27 -11.20 -17.16 -0.16
C ARG A 27 -12.56 -17.02 -0.83
N GLU A 28 -13.63 -16.95 -0.04
CA GLU A 28 -15.00 -16.75 -0.55
C GLU A 28 -15.14 -15.43 -1.31
N THR A 29 -14.57 -14.35 -0.76
CA THR A 29 -14.67 -13.02 -1.36
C THR A 29 -13.86 -12.92 -2.66
N TYR A 30 -12.64 -13.45 -2.69
CA TYR A 30 -11.75 -13.38 -3.86
C TYR A 30 -12.17 -14.33 -4.98
N ALA A 31 -12.86 -15.44 -4.66
CA ALA A 31 -13.41 -16.37 -5.64
C ALA A 31 -14.35 -15.70 -6.67
N VAL A 32 -15.00 -14.60 -6.27
CA VAL A 32 -15.92 -13.84 -7.14
C VAL A 32 -15.38 -12.45 -7.50
N ASP A 33 -14.16 -12.11 -7.07
CA ASP A 33 -13.56 -10.82 -7.37
C ASP A 33 -12.95 -10.80 -8.79
N PRO A 34 -13.31 -9.83 -9.64
CA PRO A 34 -12.85 -9.80 -11.02
C PRO A 34 -11.33 -9.60 -11.14
N TYR A 35 -10.71 -8.81 -10.26
CA TYR A 35 -9.26 -8.58 -10.31
C TYR A 35 -8.47 -9.82 -9.92
N TYR A 36 -8.94 -10.57 -8.92
CA TYR A 36 -8.35 -11.85 -8.58
C TYR A 36 -8.53 -12.86 -9.73
N ARG A 37 -9.74 -12.99 -10.27
CA ARG A 37 -10.06 -13.96 -11.34
C ARG A 37 -9.24 -13.71 -12.60
N ASP A 38 -9.11 -12.46 -13.03
CA ASP A 38 -8.29 -12.09 -14.19
C ASP A 38 -6.83 -12.53 -14.03
N ALA A 39 -6.25 -12.30 -12.85
CA ALA A 39 -4.86 -12.69 -12.57
C ALA A 39 -4.71 -14.20 -12.36
N TRP A 40 -5.73 -14.87 -11.80
CA TRP A 40 -5.78 -16.32 -11.65
C TRP A 40 -5.82 -17.02 -13.01
N ASP A 41 -6.66 -16.55 -13.93
CA ASP A 41 -6.75 -17.10 -15.29
C ASP A 41 -5.43 -16.87 -16.06
N ASP A 42 -4.81 -15.70 -15.90
CA ASP A 42 -3.50 -15.42 -16.48
C ASP A 42 -2.39 -16.32 -15.90
N LEU A 43 -2.44 -16.63 -14.61
CA LEU A 43 -1.53 -17.57 -13.95
C LEU A 43 -1.73 -19.00 -14.48
N ALA A 44 -2.98 -19.45 -14.51
CA ALA A 44 -3.36 -20.78 -14.98
C ALA A 44 -2.97 -21.00 -16.45
N ASP A 45 -3.20 -20.01 -17.31
CA ASP A 45 -2.79 -20.02 -18.72
C ASP A 45 -1.26 -20.13 -18.89
N LEU A 46 -0.49 -19.47 -18.03
CA LEU A 46 0.94 -19.30 -18.21
C LEU A 46 1.76 -20.40 -17.54
N LEU A 47 1.37 -20.81 -16.34
CA LEU A 47 2.15 -21.68 -15.46
C LEU A 47 1.37 -22.93 -15.02
N GLY A 48 0.08 -23.02 -15.33
CA GLY A 48 -0.82 -24.05 -14.81
C GLY A 48 -1.30 -23.74 -13.39
N THR A 49 -1.95 -24.72 -12.77
CA THR A 49 -2.51 -24.62 -11.40
C THR A 49 -1.95 -25.71 -10.47
N GLU A 50 -0.84 -26.32 -10.86
CA GLU A 50 -0.21 -27.42 -10.12
C GLU A 50 0.57 -26.92 -8.89
N ARG A 51 0.96 -27.87 -8.02
CA ARG A 51 1.71 -27.59 -6.78
C ARG A 51 3.01 -26.80 -7.01
N THR A 52 3.65 -26.96 -8.16
CA THR A 52 4.86 -26.21 -8.55
C THR A 52 4.61 -24.70 -8.61
N VAL A 53 3.42 -24.26 -9.00
CA VAL A 53 3.02 -22.85 -9.01
C VAL A 53 2.78 -22.32 -7.60
N ALA A 54 2.25 -23.17 -6.71
CA ALA A 54 2.11 -22.84 -5.29
C ALA A 54 3.46 -22.56 -4.65
N ASP A 55 4.45 -23.41 -4.90
CA ASP A 55 5.81 -23.23 -4.40
C ASP A 55 6.43 -21.92 -4.92
N GLN A 56 6.17 -21.54 -6.17
CA GLN A 56 6.66 -20.27 -6.73
C GLN A 56 6.02 -19.05 -6.07
N LEU A 57 4.69 -19.04 -5.88
CA LEU A 57 3.99 -17.95 -5.20
C LEU A 57 4.35 -17.82 -3.72
N HIS A 58 4.64 -18.95 -3.05
CA HIS A 58 5.11 -18.96 -1.66
C HIS A 58 6.49 -18.33 -1.50
N ARG A 59 7.29 -18.28 -2.56
CA ARG A 59 8.66 -17.74 -2.54
C ARG A 59 8.76 -16.27 -2.89
N VAL A 60 7.65 -15.61 -3.20
CA VAL A 60 7.65 -14.18 -3.56
C VAL A 60 6.70 -13.36 -2.72
N ALA A 61 7.03 -12.08 -2.57
CA ALA A 61 6.17 -11.11 -1.90
C ALA A 61 6.29 -9.75 -2.59
N PRO A 62 5.18 -9.12 -2.98
CA PRO A 62 5.21 -7.74 -3.44
C PRO A 62 5.34 -6.77 -2.28
N MET A 63 6.11 -5.72 -2.52
CA MET A 63 6.20 -4.53 -1.68
C MET A 63 5.97 -3.30 -2.55
N VAL A 64 5.06 -2.43 -2.14
CA VAL A 64 4.85 -1.13 -2.76
C VAL A 64 5.47 -0.06 -1.88
N LEU A 65 6.44 0.67 -2.43
CA LEU A 65 6.93 1.93 -1.87
C LEU A 65 5.93 3.03 -2.25
N LYS A 66 5.15 3.49 -1.26
CA LYS A 66 4.10 4.51 -1.43
C LYS A 66 4.71 5.92 -1.56
N PRO A 67 3.96 6.95 -2.00
CA PRO A 67 4.53 8.28 -2.21
C PRO A 67 5.09 8.91 -0.93
N ASP A 68 4.54 8.58 0.25
CA ASP A 68 5.02 9.07 1.54
C ASP A 68 6.42 8.54 1.89
N VAL A 69 6.81 7.33 1.46
CA VAL A 69 8.20 6.88 1.66
C VAL A 69 9.20 7.54 0.72
N VAL A 70 8.75 7.90 -0.49
CA VAL A 70 9.55 8.64 -1.46
C VAL A 70 9.81 10.06 -0.94
N ALA A 71 8.80 10.70 -0.35
CA ALA A 71 8.93 12.04 0.23
C ALA A 71 9.94 12.11 1.37
N VAL A 72 9.97 11.10 2.26
CA VAL A 72 10.93 11.02 3.38
C VAL A 72 12.29 10.42 2.99
N ARG A 73 12.52 10.15 1.69
CA ARG A 73 13.75 9.52 1.16
C ARG A 73 14.10 8.23 1.91
N GLY A 74 13.08 7.40 2.12
CA GLY A 74 13.15 6.18 2.94
C GLY A 74 13.37 4.89 2.16
N GLY A 75 13.19 4.92 0.83
CA GLY A 75 13.17 3.70 0.00
C GLY A 75 14.49 2.93 0.02
N ALA A 76 15.64 3.62 0.00
CA ALA A 76 16.95 2.98 0.02
C ALA A 76 17.20 2.21 1.34
N ARG A 77 16.82 2.80 2.49
CA ARG A 77 16.93 2.16 3.81
C ARG A 77 16.08 0.89 3.88
N LEU A 78 14.85 0.97 3.37
CA LEU A 78 13.96 -0.19 3.29
C LEU A 78 14.54 -1.29 2.43
N LEU A 79 15.07 -0.95 1.25
CA LEU A 79 15.64 -1.93 0.33
C LEU A 79 16.83 -2.66 0.96
N THR A 80 17.70 -1.94 1.67
CA THR A 80 18.78 -2.53 2.46
C THR A 80 18.24 -3.48 3.53
N ALA A 81 17.21 -3.08 4.28
CA ALA A 81 16.64 -3.88 5.35
C ALA A 81 15.98 -5.17 4.85
N VAL A 82 15.17 -5.11 3.79
CA VAL A 82 14.52 -6.32 3.25
C VAL A 82 15.56 -7.28 2.65
N ARG A 83 16.61 -6.77 2.00
CA ARG A 83 17.72 -7.60 1.50
C ARG A 83 18.47 -8.28 2.63
N ALA A 84 18.77 -7.56 3.71
CA ALA A 84 19.42 -8.14 4.89
C ALA A 84 18.59 -9.27 5.52
N ALA A 85 17.26 -9.23 5.36
CA ALA A 85 16.35 -10.28 5.81
C ALA A 85 16.13 -11.42 4.81
N GLY A 86 16.86 -11.44 3.68
CA GLY A 86 16.76 -12.50 2.66
C GLY A 86 15.76 -12.24 1.53
N PHE A 87 15.24 -11.02 1.40
CA PHE A 87 14.35 -10.65 0.29
C PHE A 87 15.12 -9.93 -0.83
N VAL A 88 15.22 -10.58 -1.99
CA VAL A 88 15.94 -10.06 -3.16
C VAL A 88 14.93 -9.59 -4.21
N PRO A 89 14.99 -8.33 -4.68
CA PRO A 89 14.18 -7.85 -5.81
C PRO A 89 14.44 -8.66 -7.08
N VAL A 90 13.37 -9.16 -7.69
CA VAL A 90 13.42 -9.92 -8.97
C VAL A 90 12.70 -9.21 -10.11
N ALA A 91 11.76 -8.32 -9.80
CA ALA A 91 11.12 -7.42 -10.77
C ALA A 91 10.59 -6.15 -10.08
N TRP A 92 10.33 -5.12 -10.86
CA TRP A 92 9.75 -3.87 -10.37
C TRP A 92 8.98 -3.12 -11.46
N ARG A 93 8.08 -2.22 -11.05
CA ARG A 93 7.35 -1.28 -11.92
C ARG A 93 7.12 0.04 -11.19
N LYS A 94 7.14 1.16 -11.93
CA LYS A 94 6.51 2.40 -11.45
C LYS A 94 5.00 2.21 -11.51
N VAL A 95 4.31 2.62 -10.47
CA VAL A 95 2.85 2.62 -10.43
C VAL A 95 2.38 4.00 -9.98
N ARG A 96 1.30 4.48 -10.60
CA ARG A 96 0.61 5.70 -10.17
C ARG A 96 -0.75 5.31 -9.67
N PHE A 97 -1.07 5.77 -8.47
CA PHE A 97 -2.39 5.60 -7.93
C PHE A 97 -3.27 6.74 -8.40
N ASP A 98 -4.50 6.39 -8.77
CA ASP A 98 -5.60 7.33 -8.75
C ASP A 98 -6.59 6.95 -7.63
N ARG A 99 -7.70 7.68 -7.56
CA ARG A 99 -8.78 7.40 -6.60
C ARG A 99 -9.39 6.00 -6.77
N HIS A 100 -9.40 5.44 -7.98
CA HIS A 100 -10.04 4.16 -8.30
C HIS A 100 -9.12 3.01 -7.92
N THR A 101 -7.87 3.01 -8.40
CA THR A 101 -6.87 2.00 -8.06
C THR A 101 -6.64 1.95 -6.55
N SER A 102 -6.56 3.11 -5.89
CA SER A 102 -6.45 3.15 -4.42
C SER A 102 -7.63 2.46 -3.74
N ARG A 103 -8.86 2.79 -4.14
CA ARG A 103 -10.05 2.23 -3.50
C ARG A 103 -10.25 0.75 -3.79
N GLU A 104 -9.85 0.26 -4.96
CA GLU A 104 -9.93 -1.17 -5.29
C GLU A 104 -8.84 -1.99 -4.57
N LEU A 105 -7.65 -1.42 -4.40
CA LEU A 105 -6.58 -2.06 -3.64
C LEU A 105 -6.98 -2.29 -2.17
N TRP A 106 -7.58 -1.28 -1.54
CA TRP A 106 -8.01 -1.35 -0.13
C TRP A 106 -9.51 -1.63 0.03
N ARG A 107 -10.20 -2.14 -0.99
CA ARG A 107 -11.67 -2.27 -1.03
C ARG A 107 -12.26 -2.89 0.24
N TYR A 108 -11.65 -3.95 0.73
CA TYR A 108 -12.14 -4.71 1.88
C TYR A 108 -11.67 -4.18 3.23
N GLN A 109 -10.65 -3.32 3.25
CA GLN A 109 -10.15 -2.63 4.45
C GLN A 109 -10.75 -1.23 4.61
N LEU A 110 -11.29 -0.64 3.53
CA LEU A 110 -11.90 0.69 3.57
C LEU A 110 -13.27 0.70 4.26
N ASN A 111 -13.91 -0.45 4.48
CA ASN A 111 -15.20 -0.52 5.16
C ASN A 111 -15.13 -0.02 6.63
N VAL A 112 -13.95 -0.14 7.26
CA VAL A 112 -13.69 0.36 8.62
C VAL A 112 -13.00 1.72 8.63
N ALA A 113 -12.71 2.32 7.47
CA ALA A 113 -12.10 3.64 7.38
C ALA A 113 -13.17 4.75 7.49
N THR A 114 -12.86 5.81 8.24
CA THR A 114 -13.68 7.02 8.24
C THR A 114 -13.62 7.73 6.88
N ARG A 115 -14.59 8.61 6.59
CA ARG A 115 -14.54 9.47 5.39
C ARG A 115 -13.25 10.29 5.35
N GLU A 116 -12.84 10.86 6.48
CA GLU A 116 -11.60 11.64 6.57
C GLU A 116 -10.34 10.82 6.25
N ARG A 117 -10.27 9.55 6.68
CA ARG A 117 -9.16 8.67 6.33
C ARG A 117 -9.15 8.36 4.83
N ILE A 118 -10.32 8.20 4.21
CA ILE A 118 -10.43 8.02 2.76
C ILE A 118 -10.00 9.28 2.02
N ASP A 119 -10.43 10.48 2.48
CA ASP A 119 -10.00 11.75 1.89
C ASP A 119 -8.48 11.92 1.98
N LEU A 120 -7.89 11.57 3.12
CA LEU A 120 -6.44 11.60 3.30
C LEU A 120 -5.73 10.62 2.34
N MET A 121 -6.27 9.42 2.13
CA MET A 121 -5.72 8.48 1.14
C MET A 121 -5.82 9.04 -0.29
N ASP A 122 -6.95 9.68 -0.62
CA ASP A 122 -7.17 10.35 -1.90
C ASP A 122 -6.22 11.56 -2.09
N MET A 123 -5.65 12.12 -1.01
CA MET A 123 -4.57 13.13 -1.07
C MET A 123 -3.18 12.52 -1.23
N ILE A 124 -2.86 11.45 -0.48
CA ILE A 124 -1.52 10.85 -0.44
C ILE A 124 -1.22 10.08 -1.71
N MET A 125 -2.12 9.18 -2.12
CA MET A 125 -1.80 8.18 -3.13
C MET A 125 -1.53 8.80 -4.52
N PRO A 126 -2.30 9.80 -4.99
CA PRO A 126 -2.09 10.39 -6.31
C PRO A 126 -0.97 11.43 -6.39
N ILE A 127 -0.36 11.83 -5.26
CA ILE A 127 0.58 12.95 -5.22
C ILE A 127 1.86 12.72 -6.03
N GLY A 128 2.26 11.46 -6.21
CA GLY A 128 3.53 11.09 -6.81
C GLY A 128 3.56 9.64 -7.28
N GLU A 129 4.68 9.27 -7.87
CA GLU A 129 4.92 7.89 -8.30
C GLU A 129 5.25 6.99 -7.12
N SER A 130 4.82 5.73 -7.21
CA SER A 130 5.16 4.65 -6.31
C SER A 130 5.96 3.59 -7.04
N LEU A 131 6.63 2.71 -6.30
CA LEU A 131 7.32 1.55 -6.88
C LEU A 131 6.70 0.27 -6.36
N TYR A 132 6.17 -0.55 -7.28
CA TYR A 132 5.86 -1.95 -7.01
C TYR A 132 7.13 -2.77 -7.21
N ILE A 133 7.52 -3.55 -6.20
CA ILE A 133 8.72 -4.38 -6.21
C ILE A 133 8.30 -5.81 -5.88
N LEU A 134 8.55 -6.74 -6.79
CA LEU A 134 8.41 -8.17 -6.50
C LEU A 134 9.72 -8.67 -5.89
N LEU A 135 9.64 -9.10 -4.63
CA LEU A 135 10.76 -9.65 -3.89
C LEU A 135 10.67 -11.17 -3.90
N ARG A 136 11.81 -11.84 -4.06
CA ARG A 136 11.96 -13.28 -3.81
C ARG A 136 12.59 -13.49 -2.46
N ASP A 137 12.00 -14.36 -1.67
CA ASP A 137 12.53 -14.84 -0.42
C ASP A 137 13.56 -15.95 -0.67
N THR A 138 14.81 -15.71 -0.27
CA THR A 138 15.91 -16.66 -0.43
C THR A 138 16.08 -17.59 0.78
N THR A 139 15.31 -17.40 1.85
CA THR A 139 15.35 -18.29 3.01
C THR A 139 14.46 -19.51 2.75
N GLU A 140 14.90 -20.68 3.21
CA GLU A 140 14.06 -21.89 3.26
C GLU A 140 13.05 -21.79 4.41
N SER A 141 11.76 -21.68 4.08
CA SER A 141 10.67 -21.62 5.05
C SER A 141 9.41 -22.25 4.47
N GLU A 142 8.62 -22.86 5.34
CA GLU A 142 7.25 -23.32 5.03
C GLU A 142 6.23 -22.17 5.12
N ILE A 143 6.61 -21.06 5.75
CA ILE A 143 5.78 -19.86 5.83
C ILE A 143 5.96 -19.06 4.53
N PRO A 144 4.87 -18.68 3.85
CA PRO A 144 4.96 -17.88 2.64
C PRO A 144 5.72 -16.57 2.84
N ALA A 145 6.46 -16.17 1.81
CA ALA A 145 7.21 -14.92 1.74
C ALA A 145 6.34 -13.70 2.08
N THR A 146 5.07 -13.67 1.63
CA THR A 146 4.09 -12.62 1.93
C THR A 146 3.82 -12.50 3.43
N ALA A 147 3.52 -13.62 4.09
CA ALA A 147 3.26 -13.66 5.53
C ALA A 147 4.50 -13.24 6.33
N ARG A 148 5.69 -13.68 5.93
CA ARG A 148 6.97 -13.24 6.55
C ARG A 148 7.23 -11.75 6.37
N LEU A 149 7.03 -11.22 5.16
CA LEU A 149 7.25 -9.80 4.90
C LEU A 149 6.19 -8.92 5.58
N SER A 150 4.95 -9.40 5.70
CA SER A 150 3.88 -8.71 6.44
C SER A 150 4.14 -8.64 7.94
N ASP A 151 4.71 -9.69 8.53
CA ASP A 151 5.21 -9.67 9.92
C ASP A 151 6.29 -8.58 10.08
N MET A 152 7.28 -8.53 9.17
CA MET A 152 8.33 -7.51 9.18
C MET A 152 7.84 -6.08 8.94
N LYS A 153 6.77 -5.90 8.15
CA LYS A 153 6.14 -4.58 7.89
C LYS A 153 5.87 -3.85 9.20
N GLY A 154 5.43 -4.58 10.22
CA GLY A 154 5.08 -4.07 11.53
C GLY A 154 3.70 -3.41 11.60
N PRO A 155 3.23 -3.06 12.80
CA PRO A 155 1.87 -2.63 13.03
C PRO A 155 1.54 -1.26 12.42
N THR A 156 0.25 -1.05 12.14
CA THR A 156 -0.23 0.20 11.53
C THR A 156 -0.17 1.36 12.53
N ARG A 157 -0.44 1.10 13.80
CA ARG A 157 -0.36 2.08 14.89
C ARG A 157 1.10 2.44 15.18
N PRO A 158 1.49 3.72 15.13
CA PRO A 158 2.88 4.13 15.33
C PRO A 158 3.47 3.75 16.69
N GLU A 159 2.66 3.81 17.74
CA GLU A 159 3.03 3.49 19.13
C GLU A 159 3.40 2.02 19.34
N ASP A 160 2.93 1.12 18.47
CA ASP A 160 3.18 -0.32 18.56
C ASP A 160 4.42 -0.73 17.74
N ARG A 161 5.08 0.22 17.05
CA ARG A 161 6.20 -0.08 16.13
C ARG A 161 7.54 -0.13 16.86
N GLU A 162 8.14 -1.31 16.84
CA GLU A 162 9.55 -1.52 17.18
C GLU A 162 10.56 -1.02 16.13
N ALA A 163 11.83 -0.87 16.55
CA ALA A 163 12.93 -0.35 15.74
C ALA A 163 13.25 -1.19 14.49
N TYR A 164 13.01 -2.50 14.54
CA TYR A 164 13.28 -3.43 13.44
C TYR A 164 12.14 -3.49 12.41
N HIS A 165 10.96 -2.91 12.71
CA HIS A 165 9.85 -2.92 11.76
C HIS A 165 10.16 -2.03 10.56
N LEU A 166 9.80 -2.50 9.36
CA LEU A 166 10.06 -1.77 8.11
C LEU A 166 9.43 -0.38 8.13
N ARG A 167 8.21 -0.24 8.66
CA ARG A 167 7.54 1.08 8.83
C ARG A 167 8.32 2.07 9.69
N ARG A 168 9.16 1.60 10.62
CA ARG A 168 10.02 2.43 11.46
C ARG A 168 11.37 2.72 10.78
N ILE A 169 11.88 1.77 10.00
CA ILE A 169 13.10 1.93 9.18
C ILE A 169 12.88 2.96 8.06
N ALA A 170 11.69 2.96 7.47
CA ALA A 170 11.30 3.88 6.39
C ALA A 170 11.42 5.36 6.80
N GLY A 171 10.97 5.72 8.00
CA GLY A 171 10.94 7.09 8.46
C GLY A 171 10.39 7.23 9.88
N ALA A 172 10.21 8.48 10.31
CA ALA A 172 9.62 8.79 11.61
C ALA A 172 8.23 8.16 11.77
N ALA A 173 7.78 7.94 13.01
CA ALA A 173 6.45 7.39 13.23
C ALA A 173 5.40 8.46 12.87
N GLN A 174 4.51 8.14 11.92
CA GLN A 174 3.45 9.05 11.43
C GLN A 174 2.07 8.46 11.63
N ALA A 175 1.08 9.33 11.86
CA ALA A 175 -0.30 8.95 12.12
C ALA A 175 -1.08 8.50 10.87
N SER A 176 -2.20 7.80 11.12
CA SER A 176 -3.22 7.48 10.10
C SER A 176 -2.68 6.71 8.89
N ALA A 177 -2.94 7.16 7.66
CA ALA A 177 -2.61 6.49 6.41
C ALA A 177 -1.13 6.65 5.97
N LEU A 178 -0.32 7.40 6.72
CA LEU A 178 1.12 7.56 6.50
C LEU A 178 1.88 6.35 7.05
N THR A 179 1.97 5.33 6.22
CA THR A 179 2.52 4.01 6.57
C THR A 179 3.70 3.60 5.71
N TYR A 180 4.12 4.44 4.75
CA TYR A 180 5.31 4.28 3.89
C TYR A 180 5.27 3.15 2.87
N ILE A 181 4.82 1.98 3.29
CA ILE A 181 4.78 0.78 2.46
C ILE A 181 3.44 0.08 2.55
N HIS A 182 3.16 -0.68 1.49
CA HIS A 182 2.15 -1.71 1.43
C HIS A 182 2.83 -3.03 1.05
N VAL A 183 2.39 -4.14 1.64
CA VAL A 183 2.85 -5.50 1.28
C VAL A 183 1.63 -6.41 1.29
N ALA A 184 1.61 -7.39 0.41
CA ALA A 184 0.61 -8.45 0.42
C ALA A 184 0.71 -9.27 1.71
N ASP A 185 -0.44 -9.57 2.34
CA ASP A 185 -0.47 -10.31 3.60
C ASP A 185 -0.43 -11.84 3.37
N GLU A 186 -1.04 -12.31 2.28
CA GLU A 186 -1.07 -13.72 1.89
C GLU A 186 -0.78 -13.89 0.38
N PRO A 187 -0.40 -15.11 -0.09
CA PRO A 187 -0.16 -15.34 -1.51
C PRO A 187 -1.35 -15.02 -2.44
N ALA A 188 -2.59 -15.18 -1.97
CA ALA A 188 -3.79 -14.79 -2.72
C ALA A 188 -3.81 -13.28 -3.05
N ASP A 189 -3.26 -12.45 -2.16
CA ASP A 189 -3.22 -11.00 -2.34
C ASP A 189 -2.31 -10.62 -3.50
N ILE A 190 -1.25 -11.40 -3.79
CA ILE A 190 -0.39 -11.18 -4.96
C ILE A 190 -1.23 -11.15 -6.25
N LEU A 191 -2.11 -12.13 -6.43
CA LEU A 191 -2.91 -12.24 -7.65
C LEU A 191 -3.93 -11.10 -7.74
N ARG A 192 -4.67 -10.84 -6.65
CA ARG A 192 -5.60 -9.71 -6.61
C ARG A 192 -4.90 -8.39 -6.93
N GLU A 193 -3.78 -8.12 -6.28
CA GLU A 193 -3.03 -6.88 -6.46
C GLU A 193 -2.50 -6.74 -7.89
N LEU A 194 -2.01 -7.82 -8.50
CA LEU A 194 -1.64 -7.82 -9.91
C LEU A 194 -2.83 -7.43 -10.80
N GLY A 195 -4.02 -7.98 -10.53
CA GLY A 195 -5.27 -7.63 -11.19
C GLY A 195 -5.63 -6.15 -11.07
N VAL A 196 -5.45 -5.56 -9.88
CA VAL A 196 -5.77 -4.16 -9.61
C VAL A 196 -4.77 -3.20 -10.27
N PHE A 197 -3.47 -3.52 -10.22
CA PHE A 197 -2.42 -2.59 -10.65
C PHE A 197 -2.13 -2.62 -12.15
N PHE A 198 -2.26 -3.77 -12.78
CA PHE A 198 -1.62 -4.01 -14.06
C PHE A 198 -2.59 -4.54 -15.11
N GLU A 199 -2.40 -4.03 -16.32
CA GLU A 199 -3.02 -4.59 -17.51
C GLU A 199 -2.52 -6.01 -17.77
N ARG A 200 -3.32 -6.80 -18.49
CA ARG A 200 -3.06 -8.22 -18.77
C ARG A 200 -1.63 -8.52 -19.22
N SER A 201 -1.10 -7.71 -20.13
CA SER A 201 0.26 -7.93 -20.66
C SER A 201 1.35 -7.75 -19.59
N GLU A 202 1.16 -6.84 -18.65
CA GLU A 202 2.10 -6.57 -17.56
C GLU A 202 1.96 -7.59 -16.44
N ARG A 203 0.74 -8.02 -16.11
CA ARG A 203 0.50 -9.15 -15.20
C ARG A 203 1.22 -10.39 -15.68
N LYS A 204 1.03 -10.79 -16.94
CA LYS A 204 1.73 -11.96 -17.51
C LYS A 204 3.25 -11.83 -17.44
N ARG A 205 3.82 -10.64 -17.63
CA ARG A 205 5.27 -10.41 -17.46
C ARG A 205 5.74 -10.56 -16.01
N LEU A 206 4.93 -10.13 -15.03
CA LEU A 206 5.26 -10.28 -13.61
C LEU A 206 5.07 -11.73 -13.12
N LEU A 207 4.07 -12.42 -13.63
CA LEU A 207 3.86 -13.85 -13.36
C LEU A 207 4.98 -14.71 -13.96
N ALA A 208 5.46 -14.38 -15.17
CA ALA A 208 6.56 -15.11 -15.82
C ALA A 208 7.90 -15.08 -15.05
N VAL A 209 8.06 -14.16 -14.09
CA VAL A 209 9.31 -13.99 -13.33
C VAL A 209 9.20 -14.49 -11.88
N LEU A 210 8.12 -15.19 -11.52
CA LEU A 210 7.94 -15.74 -10.17
C LEU A 210 9.10 -16.67 -9.76
N ASP A 211 9.64 -17.47 -10.68
CA ASP A 211 10.82 -18.33 -10.42
C ASP A 211 12.17 -17.68 -10.75
N SER A 212 12.19 -16.39 -11.12
CA SER A 212 13.42 -15.70 -11.47
C SER A 212 14.36 -15.63 -10.26
N ARG A 213 15.65 -15.92 -10.49
CA ARG A 213 16.73 -15.71 -9.51
C ARG A 213 17.56 -14.46 -9.81
N ARG A 214 17.13 -13.65 -10.78
CA ARG A 214 17.83 -12.43 -11.18
C ARG A 214 17.67 -11.36 -10.10
N ASP A 215 18.77 -10.89 -9.56
CA ASP A 215 18.78 -9.72 -8.67
C ASP A 215 18.70 -8.42 -9.51
N VAL A 216 17.63 -7.65 -9.31
CA VAL A 216 17.41 -6.36 -10.00
C VAL A 216 17.56 -5.15 -9.07
N THR A 217 18.21 -5.30 -7.92
CA THR A 217 18.34 -4.25 -6.89
C THR A 217 18.89 -2.94 -7.41
N GLN A 218 19.93 -2.98 -8.24
CA GLN A 218 20.51 -1.76 -8.80
C GLN A 218 19.53 -1.01 -9.71
N GLN A 219 18.65 -1.73 -10.41
CA GLN A 219 17.60 -1.12 -11.23
C GLN A 219 16.51 -0.49 -10.35
N VAL A 220 16.15 -1.15 -9.24
CA VAL A 220 15.20 -0.58 -8.26
C VAL A 220 15.76 0.69 -7.62
N LEU A 221 17.04 0.72 -7.24
CA LEU A 221 17.70 1.91 -6.69
C LEU A 221 17.76 3.07 -7.69
N ALA A 222 18.06 2.77 -8.96
CA ALA A 222 18.04 3.78 -10.02
C ALA A 222 16.63 4.35 -10.21
N ALA A 223 15.61 3.48 -10.30
CA ALA A 223 14.21 3.90 -10.42
C ALA A 223 13.73 4.71 -9.21
N LEU A 224 14.15 4.32 -8.00
CA LEU A 224 13.86 5.08 -6.78
C LEU A 224 14.48 6.46 -6.83
N THR A 225 15.73 6.58 -7.29
CA THR A 225 16.42 7.86 -7.41
C THR A 225 15.69 8.79 -8.38
N GLU A 226 15.20 8.27 -9.51
CA GLU A 226 14.37 9.02 -10.46
C GLU A 226 13.05 9.50 -9.82
N VAL A 227 12.35 8.62 -9.12
CA VAL A 227 11.07 8.93 -8.48
C VAL A 227 11.25 9.94 -7.35
N GLU A 228 12.32 9.82 -6.56
CA GLU A 228 12.69 10.78 -5.52
C GLU A 228 13.04 12.15 -6.11
N ALA A 229 13.79 12.21 -7.21
CA ALA A 229 14.14 13.46 -7.89
C ALA A 229 12.91 14.25 -8.37
N CYS A 230 11.83 13.56 -8.74
CA CYS A 230 10.56 14.18 -9.16
C CYS A 230 9.58 14.46 -8.01
N THR A 231 9.93 14.12 -6.76
CA THR A 231 9.03 14.23 -5.60
C THR A 231 9.56 15.25 -4.61
N GLU A 232 8.72 16.19 -4.16
CA GLU A 232 9.05 17.12 -3.07
C GLU A 232 9.46 16.34 -1.82
N ALA A 233 10.62 16.69 -1.23
CA ALA A 233 11.07 16.09 0.02
C ALA A 233 10.25 16.62 1.19
N SER A 234 9.91 15.75 2.15
CA SER A 234 9.18 16.13 3.36
C SER A 234 9.59 15.24 4.54
N ASP A 235 9.59 15.81 5.74
CA ASP A 235 9.75 15.09 7.00
C ASP A 235 8.42 14.54 7.55
N LEU A 236 7.30 14.97 6.94
CA LEU A 236 5.92 14.68 7.30
C LEU A 236 5.53 15.12 8.73
N PHE A 237 6.24 16.10 9.31
CA PHE A 237 5.88 16.60 10.64
C PHE A 237 4.83 17.71 10.57
N TRP A 238 3.69 17.45 11.21
CA TRP A 238 2.56 18.38 11.20
C TRP A 238 2.80 19.70 11.97
N LYS A 239 3.61 19.68 13.04
CA LYS A 239 3.88 20.91 13.82
C LYS A 239 4.69 21.94 13.00
N PRO A 240 5.85 21.58 12.40
CA PRO A 240 6.53 22.46 11.47
C PRO A 240 5.66 22.92 10.29
N ALA A 241 4.76 22.06 9.79
CA ALA A 241 3.80 22.44 8.75
C ALA A 241 2.84 23.56 9.20
N LEU A 242 2.38 23.55 10.45
CA LEU A 242 1.59 24.65 11.02
C LEU A 242 2.44 25.91 11.27
N ASP A 243 3.72 25.78 11.63
CA ASP A 243 4.64 26.92 11.79
C ASP A 243 4.87 27.66 10.47
N ARG A 244 5.03 26.91 9.38
CA ARG A 244 5.12 27.48 8.02
C ARG A 244 3.85 28.20 7.58
N LEU A 245 2.68 27.70 7.98
CA LEU A 245 1.40 28.36 7.70
C LEU A 245 1.25 29.65 8.53
N ASP A 246 1.59 29.59 9.83
CA ASP A 246 1.52 30.73 10.74
C ASP A 246 2.40 31.90 10.29
N ALA A 247 3.63 31.61 9.84
CA ALA A 247 4.57 32.60 9.35
C ALA A 247 4.03 33.42 8.15
N GLN A 248 3.08 32.88 7.38
CA GLN A 248 2.49 33.56 6.24
C GLN A 248 1.33 34.50 6.62
N LEU A 249 0.73 34.33 7.81
CA LEU A 249 -0.44 35.11 8.23
C LEU A 249 -0.14 36.60 8.36
N SER A 250 1.08 36.96 8.78
CA SER A 250 1.54 38.34 8.91
C SER A 250 1.43 39.14 7.61
N SER A 251 1.53 38.47 6.47
CA SER A 251 1.42 39.07 5.13
C SER A 251 -0.01 39.12 4.59
N HIS A 252 -0.99 38.61 5.34
CA HIS A 252 -2.38 38.44 4.91
C HIS A 252 -3.36 39.02 5.95
N PRO A 253 -3.55 40.34 6.01
CA PRO A 253 -4.34 40.99 7.07
C PRO A 253 -5.82 40.56 7.12
N ASN A 254 -6.37 40.07 6.00
CA ASN A 254 -7.76 39.58 5.93
C ASN A 254 -7.92 38.12 6.39
N SER A 255 -6.87 37.48 6.93
CA SER A 255 -6.86 36.06 7.29
C SER A 255 -7.21 35.76 8.77
N ALA A 256 -7.90 36.68 9.46
CA ALA A 256 -8.22 36.54 10.89
C ALA A 256 -8.93 35.23 11.25
N GLU A 257 -9.86 34.77 10.40
CA GLU A 257 -10.56 33.49 10.59
C GLU A 257 -9.59 32.28 10.56
N LEU A 258 -8.65 32.28 9.60
CA LEU A 258 -7.62 31.25 9.51
C LEU A 258 -6.69 31.27 10.73
N ALA A 259 -6.29 32.46 11.19
CA ALA A 259 -5.46 32.62 12.39
C ALA A 259 -6.15 32.05 13.64
N VAL A 260 -7.45 32.31 13.81
CA VAL A 260 -8.25 31.76 14.92
C VAL A 260 -8.30 30.24 14.86
N LEU A 261 -8.62 29.66 13.70
CA LEU A 261 -8.70 28.20 13.55
C LEU A 261 -7.32 27.54 13.75
N LEU A 262 -6.25 28.13 13.21
CA LEU A 262 -4.89 27.66 13.41
C LEU A 262 -4.52 27.59 14.90
N GLN A 263 -4.87 28.62 15.67
CA GLN A 263 -4.63 28.64 17.12
C GLN A 263 -5.49 27.61 17.87
N GLN A 264 -6.74 27.39 17.44
CA GLN A 264 -7.58 26.31 18.00
C GLN A 264 -6.98 24.93 17.71
N VAL A 265 -6.45 24.69 16.51
CA VAL A 265 -5.77 23.45 16.15
C VAL A 265 -4.50 23.25 16.98
N ARG A 266 -3.65 24.27 17.09
CA ARG A 266 -2.40 24.21 17.90
C ARG A 266 -2.67 23.89 19.37
N SER A 267 -3.74 24.45 19.92
CA SER A 267 -4.16 24.22 21.31
C SER A 267 -4.96 22.94 21.52
N GLY A 268 -5.20 22.16 20.46
CA GLY A 268 -5.99 20.93 20.52
C GLY A 268 -7.49 21.13 20.70
N ARG A 269 -7.99 22.37 20.60
CA ARG A 269 -9.42 22.70 20.71
C ARG A 269 -10.20 22.42 19.43
N SER A 270 -9.52 22.25 18.29
CA SER A 270 -10.13 21.86 17.02
C SER A 270 -9.30 20.78 16.34
N LYS A 271 -9.98 19.87 15.64
CA LYS A 271 -9.39 18.89 14.70
C LYS A 271 -9.86 19.10 13.27
N ASP A 272 -10.52 20.23 13.00
CA ASP A 272 -11.12 20.55 11.70
C ASP A 272 -10.06 20.94 10.67
N TRP A 273 -9.34 19.93 10.20
CA TRP A 273 -8.30 20.09 9.19
C TRP A 273 -8.88 20.47 7.83
N GLN A 274 -10.11 20.05 7.52
CA GLN A 274 -10.77 20.36 6.24
C GLN A 274 -11.03 21.86 6.11
N SER A 275 -11.62 22.49 7.15
CA SER A 275 -11.79 23.94 7.18
C SER A 275 -10.45 24.66 7.19
N LEU A 276 -9.42 24.13 7.87
CA LEU A 276 -8.08 24.70 7.85
C LEU A 276 -7.49 24.73 6.43
N LEU A 277 -7.61 23.64 5.67
CA LEU A 277 -7.15 23.60 4.27
C LEU A 277 -7.96 24.56 3.40
N ALA A 278 -9.29 24.55 3.53
CA ALA A 278 -10.18 25.40 2.74
C ALA A 278 -9.92 26.90 2.98
N LEU A 279 -9.69 27.29 4.23
CA LEU A 279 -9.32 28.66 4.58
C LEU A 279 -7.94 29.03 4.03
N ALA A 280 -6.95 28.15 4.13
CA ALA A 280 -5.62 28.37 3.56
C ALA A 280 -5.71 28.58 2.03
N ASP A 281 -6.51 27.78 1.32
CA ASP A 281 -6.75 27.94 -0.11
C ASP A 281 -7.47 29.25 -0.44
N ARG A 282 -8.53 29.57 0.30
CA ARG A 282 -9.30 30.82 0.10
C ARG A 282 -8.44 32.06 0.22
N PHE A 283 -7.43 32.03 1.10
CA PHE A 283 -6.49 33.14 1.29
C PHE A 283 -5.21 33.03 0.45
N GLY A 284 -5.10 32.04 -0.44
CA GLY A 284 -3.95 31.90 -1.35
C GLY A 284 -2.63 31.55 -0.66
N MET A 285 -2.70 30.91 0.52
CA MET A 285 -1.52 30.52 1.30
C MET A 285 -0.66 29.54 0.52
N GLN A 286 0.66 29.79 0.48
CA GLN A 286 1.63 28.90 -0.14
C GLN A 286 1.94 27.76 0.82
N TRP A 287 1.07 26.75 0.83
CA TRP A 287 1.16 25.62 1.74
C TRP A 287 1.34 24.32 0.97
N SER A 288 2.47 23.65 1.17
CA SER A 288 2.84 22.49 0.37
C SER A 288 1.85 21.34 0.54
N ARG A 289 1.80 20.45 -0.46
CA ARG A 289 0.88 19.31 -0.42
C ARG A 289 1.22 18.37 0.74
N TRP A 290 2.50 18.13 1.00
CA TRP A 290 2.93 17.28 2.11
C TRP A 290 2.64 17.89 3.48
N ASP A 291 2.70 19.21 3.62
CA ASP A 291 2.34 19.88 4.86
C ASP A 291 0.85 19.68 5.19
N ARG A 292 -0.01 19.90 4.19
CA ARG A 292 -1.46 19.68 4.28
C ARG A 292 -1.76 18.22 4.65
N ILE A 293 -1.10 17.27 3.98
CA ILE A 293 -1.23 15.83 4.26
C ILE A 293 -0.82 15.51 5.70
N SER A 294 0.31 16.06 6.17
CA SER A 294 0.83 15.78 7.51
C SER A 294 -0.14 16.25 8.60
N VAL A 295 -0.73 17.43 8.41
CA VAL A 295 -1.76 17.98 9.31
C VAL A 295 -3.04 17.15 9.25
N ALA A 296 -3.54 16.84 8.06
CA ALA A 296 -4.73 16.00 7.89
C ALA A 296 -4.53 14.60 8.51
N ALA A 297 -3.36 13.99 8.35
CA ALA A 297 -3.02 12.68 8.92
C ALA A 297 -3.01 12.69 10.45
N GLN A 298 -2.54 13.78 11.05
CA GLN A 298 -2.50 13.91 12.50
C GLN A 298 -3.88 14.15 13.11
N LEU A 299 -4.67 15.05 12.51
CA LEU A 299 -5.93 15.52 13.07
C LEU A 299 -7.11 14.61 12.71
N GLY A 300 -7.03 13.93 11.58
CA GLY A 300 -8.14 13.19 11.01
C GLY A 300 -8.56 11.97 11.83
N ALA A 301 -9.87 11.73 11.88
CA ALA A 301 -10.42 10.49 12.43
C ALA A 301 -9.95 9.29 11.60
N ARG A 302 -9.69 8.14 12.25
CA ARG A 302 -9.00 7.00 11.59
C ARG A 302 -9.92 5.84 11.24
N HIS A 303 -10.62 5.28 12.22
CA HIS A 303 -11.43 4.07 12.04
C HIS A 303 -12.85 4.27 12.57
N LEU A 304 -13.80 3.61 11.90
CA LEU A 304 -15.15 3.41 12.38
C LEU A 304 -15.16 2.25 13.39
N ALA A 305 -16.12 2.26 14.32
CA ALA A 305 -16.43 1.11 15.16
C ALA A 305 -17.21 0.07 14.34
N ALA A 306 -16.52 -0.61 13.42
CA ALA A 306 -17.07 -1.63 12.54
C ALA A 306 -16.07 -2.78 12.39
N GLU A 307 -16.57 -3.97 12.05
CA GLU A 307 -15.73 -5.14 11.79
C GLU A 307 -15.19 -5.12 10.34
N PRO A 308 -13.93 -5.50 10.11
CA PRO A 308 -13.38 -5.66 8.77
C PRO A 308 -14.18 -6.68 7.93
N VAL A 309 -14.34 -6.42 6.63
CA VAL A 309 -14.95 -7.41 5.72
C VAL A 309 -14.07 -8.66 5.64
N ILE A 310 -12.75 -8.47 5.60
CA ILE A 310 -11.77 -9.54 5.64
C ILE A 310 -10.88 -9.27 6.85
N PRO A 311 -10.82 -10.20 7.83
CA PRO A 311 -9.90 -10.08 8.95
C PRO A 311 -8.43 -10.05 8.51
N ASP A 312 -7.58 -9.40 9.31
CA ASP A 312 -6.14 -9.45 9.12
C ASP A 312 -5.63 -10.86 9.41
N VAL A 313 -4.80 -11.40 8.51
CA VAL A 313 -4.15 -12.70 8.70
C VAL A 313 -2.75 -12.48 9.24
N SER A 314 -2.45 -13.10 10.38
CA SER A 314 -1.12 -13.06 10.94
C SER A 314 -0.28 -14.24 10.48
N ARG A 315 1.04 -14.11 10.63
CA ARG A 315 2.00 -15.17 10.33
C ARG A 315 1.69 -16.50 11.03
N SER A 316 1.09 -16.47 12.23
CA SER A 316 0.81 -17.69 12.99
C SER A 316 -0.22 -18.60 12.31
N ALA A 317 -1.10 -18.07 11.45
CA ALA A 317 -2.05 -18.85 10.68
C ALA A 317 -1.40 -19.77 9.62
N TRP A 318 -0.10 -19.58 9.36
CA TRP A 318 0.69 -20.37 8.42
C TRP A 318 1.65 -21.34 9.11
N SER A 319 1.70 -21.35 10.45
CA SER A 319 2.53 -22.29 11.20
C SER A 319 1.86 -23.67 11.26
N VAL A 320 2.66 -24.73 11.17
CA VAL A 320 2.18 -26.14 11.13
C VAL A 320 1.41 -26.56 12.41
N ASP A 321 1.49 -25.78 13.48
CA ASP A 321 0.81 -26.00 14.76
C ASP A 321 -0.52 -25.20 14.92
N SER A 322 -1.09 -24.67 13.85
CA SER A 322 -2.36 -23.91 13.88
C SER A 322 -3.57 -24.66 13.31
#